data_AF-A0A0B1S230-F1
#
_entry.id   AF-A0A0B1S230-F1
#
_cell.length_a   1.000
_cell.length_b   1.000
_cell.length_c   1.000
_cell.angle_alpha   90.00
_cell.angle_beta   90.00
_cell.angle_gamma   90.00
#
_symmetry.space_group_name_H-M   'P 1'
#
loop_
_entity.id
_entity.type
_entity.pdbx_description
1 polymer ?
#
loop_
_entity_poly.entity_id
_entity_poly.type
_entity_poly.pdbx_seq_one_letter_code
_entity_poly.pdbx_strand_id
1 'polypeptide(L)'
;MVASTLPIPAGIFMPVFVIGASFGRLVGETMAILFPEGIRANHTMGIYPGVYAVVGAASFCGAVTHTISVAVIVFEFTGQLMHILPVMIAVLVANIICSYFQPSIYDSIITMKELPYLPEVSHCSPEYVQGAHQ
;
A
#
# COMPACT_ATOMS: atom_id res chain seq x y z
N MET A 1 7.07 -15.44 3.22
CA MET A 1 6.85 -15.75 1.79
C MET A 1 7.34 -17.16 1.38
N VAL A 2 7.34 -18.14 2.29
CA VAL A 2 7.59 -19.57 1.94
C VAL A 2 6.26 -20.32 1.73
N ALA A 3 5.13 -19.74 2.13
CA ALA A 3 3.80 -20.32 1.90
C ALA A 3 3.32 -20.17 0.44
N SER A 4 3.81 -19.14 -0.28
CA SER A 4 3.44 -18.85 -1.67
C SER A 4 4.08 -19.81 -2.69
N THR A 5 5.10 -20.57 -2.28
CA THR A 5 5.79 -21.56 -3.11
C THR A 5 5.13 -22.93 -3.10
N LEU A 6 4.10 -23.15 -2.27
CA LEU A 6 3.28 -24.36 -2.33
C LEU A 6 2.33 -24.29 -3.53
N PRO A 7 2.09 -25.41 -4.25
CA PRO A 7 1.18 -25.47 -5.39
C PRO A 7 -0.28 -25.47 -4.92
N ILE A 8 -0.68 -24.40 -4.25
CA ILE A 8 -2.01 -24.16 -3.70
C ILE A 8 -2.44 -22.77 -4.17
N PRO A 9 -3.65 -22.59 -4.71
CA PRO A 9 -4.13 -21.26 -5.07
C PRO A 9 -4.29 -20.42 -3.80
N ALA A 10 -3.31 -19.56 -3.52
CA ALA A 10 -3.30 -18.66 -2.38
C ALA A 10 -2.98 -17.23 -2.84
N GLY A 11 -3.75 -16.25 -2.36
CA GLY A 11 -3.55 -14.84 -2.68
C GLY A 11 -2.36 -14.24 -1.92
N ILE A 12 -1.55 -13.42 -2.61
CA ILE A 12 -0.45 -12.67 -2.01
C ILE A 12 -0.89 -11.47 -1.15
N PHE A 13 -2.16 -11.07 -1.26
CA PHE A 13 -2.70 -9.88 -0.58
C PHE A 13 -2.78 -10.05 0.94
N MET A 14 -3.31 -11.18 1.42
CA MET A 14 -3.50 -11.42 2.86
C MET A 14 -2.20 -11.40 3.68
N PRO A 15 -1.09 -12.07 3.28
CA PRO A 15 0.15 -11.99 4.06
C PRO A 15 0.75 -10.58 4.09
N VAL A 16 0.68 -9.84 2.98
CA VAL A 16 1.12 -8.45 2.89
C VAL A 16 0.27 -7.57 3.82
N PHE A 17 -1.04 -7.79 3.86
CA PHE A 17 -1.96 -7.07 4.74
C PHE A 17 -1.61 -7.28 6.21
N VAL A 18 -1.36 -8.53 6.64
CA VAL A 18 -0.99 -8.84 8.02
C VAL A 18 0.35 -8.22 8.41
N ILE A 19 1.34 -8.24 7.51
CA ILE A 19 2.64 -7.60 7.74
C ILE A 19 2.45 -6.09 7.95
N GLY A 20 1.72 -5.42 7.05
CA GLY A 20 1.42 -3.99 7.18
C GLY A 20 0.64 -3.66 8.46
N ALA A 21 -0.33 -4.49 8.84
CA ALA A 21 -1.10 -4.33 10.07
C ALA A 21 -0.24 -4.43 11.33
N SER A 22 0.65 -5.42 11.36
CA SER A 22 1.57 -5.62 12.49
C SER A 22 2.53 -4.44 12.65
N PHE A 23 3.05 -3.91 11.53
CA PHE A 23 3.92 -2.73 11.54
C PHE A 23 3.17 -1.47 11.97
N GLY A 24 1.96 -1.24 11.44
CA GLY A 24 1.12 -0.13 11.85
C GLY A 24 0.76 -0.16 13.34
N ARG A 25 0.48 -1.36 13.88
CA ARG A 25 0.22 -1.53 15.32
C ARG A 25 1.44 -1.25 16.17
N LEU A 26 2.63 -1.72 15.76
CA LEU A 26 3.89 -1.43 16.45
C LEU A 26 4.13 0.09 16.54
N VAL A 27 3.91 0.82 15.44
CA VAL A 27 4.05 2.29 15.42
C VAL A 27 2.99 2.95 16.32
N GLY A 28 1.75 2.48 16.29
CA GLY A 28 0.67 2.98 17.16
C GLY A 28 0.93 2.77 18.64
N GLU A 29 1.43 1.59 19.03
CA GLU A 29 1.81 1.27 20.41
C GLU A 29 3.05 2.07 20.84
N THR A 30 4.04 2.24 19.97
CA THR A 30 5.22 3.07 20.24
C THR A 30 4.82 4.54 20.48
N MET A 31 3.89 5.08 19.69
CA MET A 31 3.36 6.43 19.90
C MET A 31 2.57 6.56 21.21
N ALA A 32 1.83 5.52 21.61
CA ALA A 32 1.14 5.49 22.90
C ALA A 32 2.11 5.44 24.09
N ILE A 33 3.24 4.75 23.97
CA ILE A 33 4.27 4.66 25.01
C ILE A 33 5.08 5.97 25.12
N LEU A 34 5.39 6.62 23.99
CA LEU A 34 6.17 7.86 23.97
C LEU A 34 5.36 9.10 24.43
N PHE A 35 4.04 9.10 24.26
CA PHE A 35 3.15 10.19 24.70
C PHE A 35 2.10 9.72 25.72
N PRO A 36 2.51 9.33 26.95
CA PRO A 36 1.61 8.80 27.97
C PRO A 36 0.64 9.84 28.56
N GLU A 37 0.91 11.15 28.45
CA GLU A 37 0.02 12.23 28.91
C GLU A 37 -0.99 12.72 27.85
N GLY A 38 -1.00 12.13 26.65
CA GLY A 38 -1.85 12.59 25.55
C GLY A 38 -1.43 13.96 24.99
N ILE A 39 -1.91 14.28 23.80
CA ILE A 39 -1.79 15.62 23.23
C ILE A 39 -2.55 16.56 24.19
N ARG A 40 -1.82 17.31 25.03
CA ARG A 40 -2.37 18.28 25.98
C ARG A 40 -3.19 19.34 25.23
N ALA A 41 -4.50 19.12 25.12
CA ALA A 41 -5.52 20.17 25.00
C ALA A 41 -6.93 19.57 25.11
N ASN A 42 -7.40 19.38 26.34
CA ASN A 42 -8.81 19.57 26.73
C ASN A 42 -9.91 18.69 26.09
N HIS A 43 -9.57 17.66 25.33
CA HIS A 43 -10.52 16.64 24.88
C HIS A 43 -9.81 15.28 24.85
N THR A 44 -10.42 14.25 25.45
CA THR A 44 -9.96 12.86 25.46
C THR A 44 -10.00 12.26 24.05
N MET A 45 -9.12 12.70 23.16
CA MET A 45 -8.81 12.03 21.90
C MET A 45 -7.74 10.97 22.19
N GLY A 46 -8.19 9.80 22.65
CA GLY A 46 -7.31 8.65 22.89
C GLY A 46 -6.60 8.24 21.59
N ILE A 47 -5.31 7.90 21.68
CA ILE A 47 -4.59 7.27 20.57
C ILE A 47 -5.17 5.86 20.41
N TYR A 48 -5.84 5.60 19.29
CA TYR A 48 -6.39 4.28 18.99
C TYR A 48 -5.39 3.48 18.15
N PRO A 49 -4.60 2.56 18.74
CA PRO A 49 -3.60 1.78 18.00
C PRO A 49 -4.22 0.93 16.88
N GLY A 50 -5.52 0.63 16.98
CA GLY A 50 -6.28 -0.04 15.92
C GLY A 50 -6.32 0.76 14.62
N VAL A 51 -6.44 2.08 14.67
CA VAL A 51 -6.43 2.93 13.46
C VAL A 51 -5.06 2.87 12.79
N TYR A 52 -3.98 2.97 13.56
CA TYR A 52 -2.62 2.87 13.03
C TYR A 52 -2.34 1.52 12.38
N ALA A 53 -2.85 0.42 12.97
CA ALA A 53 -2.76 -0.90 12.37
C ALA A 53 -3.46 -0.96 11.00
N VAL A 54 -4.69 -0.44 10.90
CA VAL A 54 -5.46 -0.40 9.65
C VAL A 54 -4.76 0.45 8.59
N VAL A 55 -4.21 1.62 8.97
CA VAL A 55 -3.46 2.49 8.06
C VAL A 55 -2.22 1.80 7.52
N GLY A 56 -1.42 1.16 8.39
CA GLY A 56 -0.23 0.42 7.99
C GLY A 56 -0.55 -0.75 7.05
N ALA A 57 -1.66 -1.44 7.29
CA ALA A 57 -2.13 -2.52 6.43
C ALA A 57 -2.51 -1.99 5.03
N ALA A 58 -3.30 -0.91 4.97
CA ALA A 58 -3.73 -0.29 3.71
C ALA A 58 -2.55 0.28 2.91
N SER A 59 -1.65 1.02 3.56
CA SER A 59 -0.51 1.66 2.90
C SER A 59 0.48 0.66 2.34
N PHE A 60 0.76 -0.41 3.10
CA PHE A 60 1.68 -1.45 2.65
C PHE A 60 1.10 -2.27 1.49
N CYS A 61 -0.17 -2.69 1.59
CA CYS A 61 -0.83 -3.37 0.48
C CYS A 61 -0.92 -2.50 -0.77
N GLY A 62 -1.35 -1.24 -0.64
CA GLY A 62 -1.47 -0.31 -1.76
C GLY A 62 -0.12 0.01 -2.42
N ALA A 63 0.96 0.08 -1.64
CA ALA A 63 2.31 0.25 -2.17
C ALA A 63 2.77 -0.99 -2.95
N VAL A 64 2.58 -2.19 -2.41
CA VAL A 64 3.03 -3.45 -3.02
C VAL A 64 2.28 -3.73 -4.34
N THR A 65 1.00 -3.41 -4.42
CA THR A 65 0.19 -3.61 -5.63
C THR A 65 0.17 -2.40 -6.57
N HIS A 66 0.72 -1.26 -6.16
CA HIS A 66 0.61 0.04 -6.84
C HIS A 66 -0.84 0.50 -7.11
N THR A 67 -1.80 0.12 -6.24
CA THR A 67 -3.23 0.43 -6.42
C THR A 67 -3.80 1.25 -5.27
N ILE A 68 -4.44 2.37 -5.59
CA ILE A 68 -5.10 3.25 -4.61
C ILE A 68 -6.43 2.64 -4.11
N SER A 69 -7.04 1.74 -4.88
CA SER A 69 -8.31 1.06 -4.52
C SER A 69 -8.25 0.26 -3.22
N VAL A 70 -7.05 -0.19 -2.82
CA VAL A 70 -6.82 -0.88 -1.54
C VAL A 70 -7.26 -0.02 -0.36
N ALA A 71 -7.05 1.30 -0.43
CA ALA A 71 -7.52 2.21 0.62
C ALA A 71 -9.04 2.10 0.78
N VAL A 72 -9.78 2.17 -0.33
CA VAL A 72 -11.24 2.05 -0.37
C VAL A 72 -11.72 0.73 0.21
N ILE A 73 -11.10 -0.39 -0.19
CA ILE A 73 -11.42 -1.73 0.34
C ILE A 73 -11.28 -1.76 1.87
N VAL A 74 -10.20 -1.19 2.40
CA VAL A 74 -9.94 -1.18 3.85
C VAL A 74 -10.90 -0.26 4.61
N PHE A 75 -11.35 0.85 4.00
CA PHE A 75 -12.38 1.69 4.59
C PHE A 75 -13.74 1.00 4.65
N GLU A 76 -14.15 0.36 3.56
CA GLU A 76 -15.39 -0.43 3.51
C GLU A 76 -15.38 -1.50 4.61
N PHE A 77 -14.23 -2.16 4.85
CA PHE A 77 -14.09 -3.13 5.94
C PHE A 77 -14.17 -2.51 7.34
N THR A 78 -13.71 -1.27 7.52
CA THR A 78 -13.68 -0.60 8.84
C THR A 78 -15.03 0.04 9.18
N GLY A 79 -15.87 0.36 8.19
CA GLY A 79 -17.23 0.85 8.39
C GLY A 79 -17.36 2.28 8.96
N GLN A 80 -16.25 3.03 9.09
CA GLN A 80 -16.24 4.42 9.55
C GLN A 80 -15.41 5.32 8.62
N LEU A 81 -16.09 6.21 7.88
CA LEU A 81 -15.49 7.09 6.86
C LEU A 81 -14.84 8.37 7.42
N MET A 82 -14.96 8.64 8.72
CA MET A 82 -14.53 9.92 9.31
C MET A 82 -13.02 10.20 9.17
N HIS A 83 -12.20 9.18 8.97
CA HIS A 83 -10.74 9.30 8.85
C HIS A 83 -10.23 8.90 7.45
N ILE A 84 -11.09 8.96 6.42
CA ILE A 84 -10.73 8.52 5.05
C ILE A 84 -9.57 9.32 4.43
N LEU A 85 -9.59 10.63 4.63
CA LEU A 85 -8.65 11.57 4.00
C LEU A 85 -7.18 11.32 4.37
N PRO A 86 -6.79 11.27 5.67
CA PRO A 86 -5.39 11.05 6.04
C PRO A 86 -4.87 9.67 5.61
N VAL A 87 -5.74 8.67 5.58
CA VAL A 87 -5.35 7.30 5.21
C VAL A 87 -5.15 7.17 3.71
N MET A 88 -5.97 7.83 2.88
CA MET A 88 -5.71 7.91 1.44
C MET A 88 -4.38 8.62 1.13
N ILE A 89 -4.05 9.69 1.85
CA ILE A 89 -2.77 10.39 1.69
C ILE A 89 -1.61 9.44 2.04
N ALA A 90 -1.70 8.69 3.14
CA ALA A 90 -0.67 7.72 3.52
C ALA A 90 -0.46 6.64 2.45
N VAL A 91 -1.55 6.11 1.88
CA VAL A 91 -1.49 5.11 0.80
C VAL A 91 -0.89 5.71 -0.48
N LEU A 92 -1.26 6.93 -0.84
CA LEU A 92 -0.73 7.62 -2.02
C LEU A 92 0.79 7.84 -1.90
N VAL A 93 1.25 8.35 -0.75
CA VAL A 93 2.68 8.57 -0.50
C VAL A 93 3.45 7.25 -0.54
N ALA A 94 2.92 6.20 0.09
CA ALA A 94 3.54 4.88 0.06
C ALA A 94 3.62 4.31 -1.36
N ASN A 95 2.57 4.50 -2.16
CA ASN A 95 2.55 4.10 -3.56
C ASN A 95 3.63 4.83 -4.37
N ILE A 96 3.68 6.17 -4.29
CA ILE A 96 4.68 7.00 -4.98
C ILE A 96 6.10 6.54 -4.64
N ILE A 97 6.41 6.35 -3.36
CA ILE A 97 7.74 5.90 -2.92
C ILE A 97 8.06 4.52 -3.49
N CYS A 98 7.08 3.60 -3.51
CA CYS A 98 7.26 2.27 -4.08
C CYS A 98 7.48 2.33 -5.60
N SER A 99 6.74 3.19 -6.31
CA SER A 99 6.91 3.44 -7.73
C SER A 99 8.27 3.99 -8.11
N TYR A 100 8.95 4.70 -7.21
CA TYR A 100 10.33 5.12 -7.45
C TYR A 100 11.36 4.01 -7.23
N PHE A 101 11.08 3.02 -6.39
CA PHE A 101 12.07 1.99 -6.01
C PHE A 101 12.00 0.73 -6.87
N GLN A 102 10.80 0.26 -7.23
CA GLN A 102 10.62 -1.02 -7.90
C GLN A 102 9.37 -1.02 -8.79
N PRO A 103 9.40 -1.68 -9.96
CA PRO A 103 8.19 -1.96 -10.73
C PRO A 103 7.18 -2.75 -9.89
N SER A 104 5.89 -2.62 -10.22
CA SER A 104 4.82 -3.27 -9.45
C SER A 104 5.04 -4.79 -9.34
N ILE A 105 4.48 -5.44 -8.31
CA ILE A 105 4.55 -6.90 -8.17
C ILE A 105 4.02 -7.60 -9.43
N TYR A 106 3.01 -7.03 -10.09
CA TYR A 106 2.43 -7.59 -11.29
C TYR A 106 3.39 -7.52 -12.48
N ASP A 107 4.05 -6.38 -12.71
CA ASP A 107 5.07 -6.25 -13.75
C ASP A 107 6.26 -7.18 -13.48
N SER A 108 6.68 -7.27 -12.22
CA SER A 108 7.76 -8.16 -11.80
C SER A 108 7.41 -9.64 -12.08
N ILE A 109 6.16 -10.04 -11.84
CA ILE A 109 5.68 -11.41 -12.15
C ILE A 109 5.61 -11.62 -13.66
N ILE A 110 5.17 -10.65 -14.45
CA ILE A 110 5.06 -10.75 -15.91
C ILE A 110 6.43 -10.89 -16.55
N THR A 111 7.41 -10.08 -16.16
CA THR A 111 8.81 -10.20 -16.62
C THR A 111 9.41 -11.54 -16.24
N MET A 112 9.16 -12.03 -15.01
CA MET A 112 9.64 -13.35 -14.57
C MET A 112 8.96 -14.52 -15.29
N LYS A 113 7.75 -14.33 -15.83
CA LYS A 113 7.01 -15.35 -16.57
C LYS A 113 7.26 -15.30 -18.08
N GLU A 114 8.10 -14.39 -18.56
CA GLU A 114 8.41 -14.16 -19.99
C GLU A 114 7.16 -14.16 -20.87
N LEU A 115 6.05 -13.64 -20.35
CA LEU A 115 4.81 -13.58 -21.11
C LEU A 115 4.93 -12.42 -22.11
N PRO A 116 4.61 -12.61 -23.40
CA PRO A 116 4.58 -11.53 -24.36
C PRO A 116 3.47 -10.54 -23.95
N TYR A 117 3.86 -9.49 -23.23
CA TYR A 117 2.98 -8.42 -22.77
C TYR A 117 3.12 -7.23 -23.71
N LEU A 118 1.98 -6.73 -24.18
CA LEU A 118 1.95 -5.54 -25.03
C LEU A 118 2.18 -4.33 -24.12
N PRO A 119 3.25 -3.54 -24.29
CA PRO A 119 3.46 -2.34 -23.48
C PRO A 119 2.27 -1.40 -23.65
N GLU A 120 1.80 -0.81 -22.55
CA GLU A 120 0.78 0.23 -22.62
C GLU A 120 1.33 1.40 -23.44
N VAL A 121 0.64 1.74 -24.52
CA VAL A 121 0.89 2.94 -25.29
C VAL A 121 0.68 4.14 -24.36
N SER A 122 1.79 4.73 -23.91
CA SER A 122 1.80 6.00 -23.20
C SER A 122 1.22 7.07 -24.13
N HIS A 123 -0.05 7.41 -23.93
CA HIS A 123 -0.62 8.57 -24.59
C HIS A 123 0.03 9.84 -24.01
N CYS A 124 0.82 10.48 -24.87
CA CYS A 124 1.41 11.83 -24.78
C CYS A 124 2.88 11.94 -24.32
N SER A 125 3.81 11.53 -25.19
CA SER A 125 5.03 12.29 -25.48
C SER A 125 5.46 12.06 -26.95
N PRO A 126 5.77 13.12 -27.73
CA PRO A 126 6.02 13.05 -29.17
C PRO A 126 7.46 12.59 -29.56
N GLU A 127 8.07 11.68 -28.81
CA GLU A 127 9.47 11.24 -29.07
C GLU A 127 9.59 9.93 -29.89
N TYR A 128 8.48 9.27 -30.22
CA TYR A 128 8.48 7.97 -30.92
C TYR A 128 8.74 8.03 -32.44
N VAL A 129 9.03 9.19 -33.02
CA VAL A 129 9.31 9.30 -34.48
C VAL A 129 10.80 9.14 -34.83
N GLN A 130 11.73 9.24 -33.87
CA GLN A 130 13.16 9.27 -34.20
C GLN A 130 13.86 7.89 -34.21
N GLY A 131 13.26 6.85 -33.61
CA GLY A 131 13.90 5.53 -33.47
C GLY A 131 13.61 4.53 -34.59
N ALA A 132 12.70 4.83 -35.52
CA ALA A 132 12.29 3.90 -36.58
C ALA A 132 13.10 4.05 -37.90
N HIS A 133 14.23 4.77 -37.87
CA HIS A 133 15.04 5.05 -39.05
C HIS A 133 16.53 4.68 -38.91
N GLN A 134 16.86 3.70 -38.08
CA GLN A 134 18.14 2.98 -38.13
C GLN A 134 17.94 1.49 -37.89
#